data_AF-A0A9X8JJK0-F1
#
_entry.id   AF-A0A9X8JJK0-F1
#
_cell.length_a   1.000
_cell.length_b   1.000
_cell.length_c   1.000
_cell.angle_alpha   90.00
_cell.angle_beta   90.00
_cell.angle_gamma   90.00
#
_symmetry.space_group_name_H-M   'P 1'
#
loop_
_entity.id
_entity.type
_entity.pdbx_description
1 polymer ?
#
loop_
_entity_poly.entity_id
_entity_poly.type
_entity_poly.pdbx_seq_one_letter_code
_entity_poly.pdbx_strand_id
1 'polypeptide(L)'
;MKPEMSTAVMIERIREMAVSDQDGTLLNQVANRIELLLAAESSMSREMACIRHALDIPPDQSVQSGVVNAFVRLNGEILELRNQLAAELADKCRMDWLISHYVEVRTPLVYGSHALFVAQTVSEDWAEIHATSLREQIDAAMIAAAPQLERKDGDA
;
A
#
# COMPACT_ATOMS: atom_id res chain seq x y z
N MET A 1 28.01 3.04 47.10
CA MET A 1 27.36 2.43 45.92
C MET A 1 27.34 0.93 46.14
N LYS A 2 26.17 0.28 46.13
CA LYS A 2 26.14 -1.19 46.13
C LYS A 2 26.55 -1.66 44.73
N PRO A 3 27.39 -2.69 44.59
CA PRO A 3 27.63 -3.28 43.28
C PRO A 3 26.31 -3.90 42.81
N GLU A 4 25.78 -3.42 41.68
CA GLU A 4 24.71 -4.14 40.99
C GLU A 4 25.28 -5.49 40.54
N MET A 5 24.74 -6.56 41.12
CA MET A 5 25.15 -7.92 40.80
C MET A 5 24.57 -8.27 39.43
N SER A 6 25.43 -8.66 38.48
CA SER A 6 25.01 -9.15 37.16
C SER A 6 24.08 -10.35 37.29
N THR A 7 23.08 -10.46 36.41
CA THR A 7 22.12 -11.57 36.40
C THR A 7 22.80 -12.94 36.27
N ALA A 8 23.93 -13.00 35.56
CA ALA A 8 24.74 -14.23 35.48
C ALA A 8 25.32 -14.63 36.86
N VAL A 9 25.83 -13.65 37.61
CA VAL A 9 26.34 -13.84 38.98
C VAL A 9 25.21 -14.21 39.95
N MET A 10 24.00 -13.68 39.73
CA MET A 10 22.82 -14.03 40.50
C MET A 10 22.38 -15.49 40.27
N ILE A 11 22.39 -15.95 39.02
CA ILE A 11 22.09 -17.35 38.67
C ILE A 11 23.12 -18.29 39.32
N GLU A 12 24.39 -17.95 39.25
CA GLU A 12 25.47 -18.74 39.85
C GLU A 12 25.30 -18.86 41.37
N ARG A 13 24.97 -17.75 42.04
CA ARG A 13 24.65 -17.74 43.48
C ARG A 13 23.44 -18.60 43.84
N ILE A 14 22.39 -18.61 43.02
CA ILE A 14 21.21 -19.45 43.24
C ILE A 14 21.58 -20.94 43.11
N ARG A 15 22.45 -21.28 42.15
CA ARG A 15 22.97 -22.65 41.98
C ARG A 15 23.85 -23.08 43.16
N GLU A 16 24.69 -22.19 43.68
CA GLU A 16 25.50 -22.46 44.89
C GLU A 16 24.61 -22.78 46.10
N MET A 17 23.55 -21.99 46.31
CA MET A 17 22.58 -22.21 47.39
C MET A 17 21.85 -23.54 47.22
N ALA A 18 21.50 -23.89 45.98
CA ALA A 18 20.82 -25.14 45.65
C ALA A 18 21.62 -26.41 46.00
N VAL A 19 22.96 -26.33 46.09
CA VAL A 19 23.83 -27.44 46.48
C VAL A 19 23.78 -27.71 47.99
N SER A 20 23.43 -26.69 48.77
CA SER A 20 23.51 -26.71 50.24
C SER A 20 22.18 -26.85 50.97
N ASP A 21 21.05 -26.78 50.26
CA ASP A 21 19.71 -26.65 50.84
C ASP A 21 18.77 -27.82 50.48
N GLN A 22 17.79 -28.14 51.35
CA GLN A 22 16.84 -29.23 51.09
C GLN A 22 15.91 -28.94 49.89
N ASP A 23 15.70 -27.66 49.58
CA ASP A 23 14.91 -27.16 48.44
C ASP A 23 15.75 -26.97 47.15
N GLY A 24 16.94 -27.61 47.08
CA GLY A 24 17.87 -27.47 45.96
C GLY A 24 17.30 -27.78 44.57
N THR A 25 16.27 -28.62 44.47
CA THR A 25 15.54 -28.87 43.22
C THR A 25 14.75 -27.65 42.75
N LEU A 26 14.07 -26.94 43.65
CA LEU A 26 13.32 -25.72 43.32
C LEU A 26 14.27 -24.59 42.94
N LEU A 27 15.37 -24.41 43.68
CA LEU A 27 16.36 -23.38 43.38
C LEU A 27 17.05 -23.61 42.02
N ASN A 28 17.34 -24.86 41.66
CA ASN A 28 17.83 -25.19 40.32
C ASN A 28 16.80 -24.94 39.22
N GLN A 29 15.51 -25.22 39.48
CA GLN A 29 14.44 -24.89 38.54
C GLN A 29 14.31 -23.38 38.33
N VAL A 30 14.45 -22.59 39.39
CA VAL A 30 14.46 -21.12 39.32
C VAL A 30 15.64 -20.64 38.48
N ALA A 31 16.86 -21.12 38.74
CA ALA A 31 18.05 -20.79 37.94
C ALA A 31 17.85 -21.09 36.44
N ASN A 32 17.37 -22.29 36.12
CA ASN A 32 17.08 -22.68 34.73
C ASN A 32 15.98 -21.82 34.09
N ARG A 33 14.95 -21.43 34.85
CA ARG A 33 13.88 -20.57 34.35
C ARG A 33 14.40 -19.15 34.05
N ILE A 34 15.27 -18.61 34.90
CA ILE A 34 15.88 -17.30 34.69
C ILE A 34 16.75 -17.31 33.43
N GLU A 35 17.59 -18.34 33.24
CA GLU A 35 18.40 -18.49 32.01
C GLU A 35 17.53 -18.55 30.76
N LEU A 36 16.42 -19.29 30.81
CA LEU A 36 15.50 -19.40 29.68
C LEU A 36 14.81 -18.07 29.36
N LEU A 37 14.41 -17.32 30.39
CA LEU A 37 13.83 -15.98 30.22
C LEU A 37 14.85 -14.97 29.66
N LEU A 38 16.11 -15.04 30.08
CA LEU A 38 17.18 -14.19 29.54
C LEU A 38 17.45 -14.49 28.06
N ALA A 39 17.50 -15.76 27.67
CA ALA A 39 17.64 -16.14 26.27
C ALA A 39 16.48 -15.62 25.42
N ALA A 40 15.25 -15.72 25.93
CA ALA A 40 14.06 -15.20 25.26
C ALA A 40 14.08 -13.66 25.14
N GLU A 41 14.49 -12.96 26.20
CA GLU A 41 14.62 -11.49 26.20
C GLU A 41 15.69 -11.03 25.18
N SER A 42 16.84 -11.70 25.13
CA SER A 42 17.90 -11.40 24.17
C SER A 42 17.44 -11.62 22.72
N SER A 43 16.68 -12.70 22.48
CA SER A 43 16.07 -12.96 21.16
C SER A 43 15.10 -11.86 20.76
N MET A 44 14.19 -11.49 21.68
CA MET A 44 13.21 -10.44 21.42
C MET A 44 13.88 -9.09 21.20
N SER A 45 14.87 -8.72 22.01
CA SER A 45 15.66 -7.50 21.85
C SER A 45 16.35 -7.43 20.48
N ARG A 46 16.82 -8.57 19.96
CA ARG A 46 17.36 -8.67 18.60
C ARG A 46 16.30 -8.45 17.52
N GLU A 47 15.15 -9.10 17.64
CA GLU A 47 14.03 -8.91 16.71
C GLU A 47 13.57 -7.45 16.69
N MET A 48 13.43 -6.83 17.86
CA MET A 48 13.07 -5.42 17.99
C MET A 48 14.10 -4.50 17.32
N ALA A 49 15.39 -4.81 17.41
CA ALA A 49 16.45 -4.06 16.73
C ALA A 49 16.37 -4.22 15.20
N CYS A 50 16.08 -5.43 14.71
CA CYS A 50 15.86 -5.67 13.28
C CYS A 50 14.67 -4.87 12.75
N ILE A 51 13.54 -4.85 13.47
CA ILE A 51 12.35 -4.07 13.09
C ILE A 51 12.68 -2.57 13.07
N ARG A 52 13.40 -2.08 14.10
CA ARG A 52 13.83 -0.68 14.13
C ARG A 52 14.64 -0.32 12.89
N HIS A 53 15.61 -1.15 12.53
CA HIS A 53 16.46 -0.89 11.38
C HIS A 53 15.69 -0.95 10.06
N ALA A 54 14.80 -1.94 9.90
CA ALA A 54 14.02 -2.10 8.67
C ALA A 54 13.03 -0.96 8.41
N LEU A 55 12.56 -0.30 9.48
CA LEU A 55 11.58 0.78 9.42
C LEU A 55 12.17 2.16 9.73
N ASP A 56 13.51 2.26 9.82
CA ASP A 56 14.24 3.48 10.21
C ASP A 56 13.71 4.15 11.48
N ILE A 57 13.34 3.35 12.48
CA ILE A 57 12.76 3.85 13.74
C ILE A 57 13.87 4.38 14.64
N PRO A 58 13.81 5.65 15.08
CA PRO A 58 14.78 6.25 15.99
C PRO A 58 14.90 5.47 17.32
N PRO A 59 16.10 5.42 17.94
CA PRO A 59 16.32 4.68 19.17
C PRO A 59 15.52 5.24 20.36
N ASP A 60 15.21 6.53 20.35
CA ASP A 60 14.41 7.25 21.35
C ASP A 60 12.90 7.00 21.21
N GLN A 61 12.45 6.44 20.08
CA GLN A 61 11.05 6.11 19.84
C GLN A 61 10.71 4.67 20.25
N SER A 62 9.48 4.44 20.68
CA SER A 62 8.93 3.09 20.81
C SER A 62 8.78 2.45 19.43
N VAL A 63 9.16 1.18 19.30
CA VAL A 63 9.01 0.43 18.04
C VAL A 63 7.56 0.30 17.62
N GLN A 64 6.64 0.14 18.58
CA GLN A 64 5.20 0.08 18.28
C GLN A 64 4.73 1.37 17.59
N SER A 65 5.16 2.53 18.10
CA SER A 65 4.82 3.82 17.49
C SER A 65 5.46 3.98 16.11
N GLY A 66 6.72 3.58 15.95
CA GLY A 66 7.40 3.61 14.66
C GLY A 66 6.74 2.71 13.61
N VAL A 67 6.30 1.50 13.99
CA VAL A 67 5.55 0.58 13.12
C VAL A 67 4.21 1.19 12.70
N VAL A 68 3.47 1.79 13.64
CA VAL A 68 2.20 2.47 13.32
C VAL A 68 2.43 3.63 12.34
N ASN A 69 3.46 4.45 12.55
CA ASN A 69 3.80 5.54 11.64
C ASN A 69 4.13 5.04 10.24
N ALA A 70 4.93 3.98 10.11
CA ALA A 70 5.25 3.37 8.83
C ALA A 70 4.00 2.83 8.13
N PHE A 71 3.08 2.21 8.88
CA PHE A 71 1.82 1.71 8.34
C PHE A 71 0.91 2.84 7.82
N VAL A 72 0.79 3.94 8.56
CA VAL A 72 0.03 5.12 8.13
C VAL A 72 0.63 5.73 6.87
N ARG A 73 1.97 5.85 6.81
CA ARG A 73 2.68 6.35 5.62
C ARG A 73 2.37 5.49 4.38
N LEU A 74 2.57 4.17 4.49
CA LEU A 74 2.35 3.22 3.39
C LEU A 74 0.89 3.23 2.91
N ASN A 75 -0.08 3.35 3.83
CA ASN A 75 -1.48 3.46 3.44
C ASN A 75 -1.77 4.74 2.65
N GLY A 76 -1.13 5.86 2.99
CA GLY A 76 -1.21 7.09 2.22
C GLY A 76 -0.66 6.92 0.81
N GLU A 77 0.54 6.34 0.68
CA GLU A 77 1.18 6.05 -0.61
C GLU A 77 0.33 5.10 -1.48
N ILE A 78 -0.23 4.03 -0.89
CA ILE A 78 -1.12 3.10 -1.60
C ILE A 78 -2.38 3.81 -2.10
N LEU A 79 -2.96 4.70 -1.29
CA LEU A 79 -4.14 5.47 -1.70
C LEU A 79 -3.81 6.39 -2.88
N GLU A 80 -2.65 7.05 -2.86
CA GLU A 80 -2.19 7.91 -3.94
C GLU A 80 -1.97 7.12 -5.24
N LEU A 81 -1.27 5.99 -5.18
CA LEU A 81 -1.07 5.11 -6.34
C LEU A 81 -2.39 4.59 -6.92
N ARG A 82 -3.37 4.28 -6.07
CA ARG A 82 -4.71 3.88 -6.51
C ARG A 82 -5.43 5.02 -7.24
N ASN A 83 -5.30 6.25 -6.76
CA ASN A 83 -5.89 7.42 -7.43
C ASN A 83 -5.22 7.69 -8.78
N GLN A 84 -3.89 7.60 -8.85
CA GLN A 84 -3.15 7.73 -10.11
C GLN A 84 -3.57 6.65 -11.11
N LEU A 85 -3.65 5.40 -10.67
CA LEU A 85 -4.09 4.28 -11.52
C LEU A 85 -5.54 4.46 -12.01
N ALA A 86 -6.43 4.98 -11.16
CA ALA A 86 -7.81 5.26 -11.55
C ALA A 86 -7.88 6.36 -12.62
N ALA A 87 -7.06 7.40 -12.52
CA ALA A 87 -6.98 8.46 -13.52
C ALA A 87 -6.45 7.94 -14.88
N GLU A 88 -5.37 7.16 -14.85
CA GLU A 88 -4.81 6.53 -16.05
C GLU A 88 -5.81 5.57 -16.74
N LEU A 89 -6.54 4.79 -15.94
CA LEU A 89 -7.56 3.89 -16.48
C LEU A 89 -8.71 4.67 -17.12
N ALA A 90 -9.15 5.76 -16.49
CA ALA A 90 -10.17 6.64 -17.08
C ALA A 90 -9.69 7.24 -18.41
N ASP A 91 -8.42 7.65 -18.50
CA ASP A 91 -7.83 8.17 -19.74
C ASP A 91 -7.76 7.12 -20.83
N LYS A 92 -7.39 5.89 -20.48
CA LYS A 92 -7.43 4.77 -21.41
C LYS A 92 -8.85 4.50 -21.91
N CYS A 93 -9.85 4.49 -21.02
CA CYS A 93 -11.25 4.32 -21.41
C CYS A 93 -11.73 5.43 -22.35
N ARG A 94 -11.37 6.69 -22.08
CA ARG A 94 -11.66 7.82 -22.99
C ARG A 94 -11.04 7.60 -24.37
N MET A 95 -9.78 7.18 -24.41
CA MET A 95 -9.08 6.93 -25.67
C MET A 95 -9.72 5.76 -26.44
N ASP A 96 -9.99 4.64 -25.78
CA ASP A 96 -10.64 3.48 -26.40
C ASP A 96 -12.04 3.84 -26.93
N TRP A 97 -12.81 4.65 -26.20
CA TRP A 97 -14.12 5.13 -26.63
C TRP A 97 -14.02 6.03 -27.86
N LEU A 98 -13.09 6.99 -27.88
CA LEU A 98 -12.86 7.87 -29.02
C LEU A 98 -12.44 7.08 -30.27
N ILE A 99 -11.54 6.11 -30.11
CA ILE A 99 -11.14 5.22 -31.20
C ILE A 99 -12.37 4.47 -31.75
N SER A 100 -13.22 3.92 -30.88
CA SER A 100 -14.40 3.18 -31.31
C SER A 100 -15.46 4.03 -32.01
N HIS A 101 -15.59 5.33 -31.70
CA HIS A 101 -16.68 6.17 -32.22
C HIS A 101 -16.28 7.07 -33.39
N TYR A 102 -15.00 7.45 -33.48
CA TYR A 102 -14.52 8.44 -34.44
C TYR A 102 -13.45 7.91 -35.38
N VAL A 103 -12.82 6.79 -35.07
CA VAL A 103 -11.88 6.13 -35.98
C VAL A 103 -12.60 4.97 -36.65
N GLU A 104 -13.19 5.21 -37.82
CA GLU A 104 -13.52 4.12 -38.73
C GLU A 104 -12.22 3.41 -39.12
N VAL A 105 -12.01 2.18 -38.63
CA VAL A 105 -11.02 1.29 -39.22
C VAL A 105 -11.48 1.05 -40.65
N ARG A 106 -10.92 1.81 -41.59
CA ARG A 106 -11.16 1.61 -43.02
C ARG A 106 -10.92 0.14 -43.34
N THR A 107 -11.97 -0.59 -43.70
CA THR A 107 -11.83 -1.70 -44.63
C THR A 107 -11.00 -1.16 -45.80
N PRO A 108 -9.88 -1.79 -46.19
CA PRO A 108 -9.04 -1.23 -47.24
C PRO A 108 -9.90 -1.01 -48.48
N LEU A 109 -10.15 0.27 -48.78
CA LEU A 109 -10.88 0.67 -49.97
C LEU A 109 -10.06 0.17 -51.16
N VAL A 110 -10.71 -0.57 -52.06
CA VAL A 110 -10.13 -0.91 -53.36
C VAL A 110 -9.70 0.40 -54.01
N TYR A 111 -8.43 0.48 -54.41
CA TYR A 111 -7.77 1.67 -54.94
C TYR A 111 -8.67 2.43 -55.95
N GLY A 112 -9.15 3.64 -55.59
CA GLY A 112 -9.89 4.52 -56.51
C GLY A 112 -11.01 5.42 -55.96
N SER A 113 -11.49 5.27 -54.71
CA SER A 113 -12.62 6.09 -54.22
C SER A 113 -12.19 7.44 -53.61
N HIS A 114 -12.58 8.53 -54.30
CA HIS A 114 -12.25 9.93 -53.98
C HIS A 114 -13.16 10.55 -52.91
N ALA A 115 -13.26 9.94 -51.73
CA ALA A 115 -13.97 10.55 -50.60
C ALA A 115 -13.16 10.34 -49.32
N LEU A 116 -12.03 11.04 -49.23
CA LEU A 116 -11.21 11.04 -48.03
C LEU A 116 -11.20 12.48 -47.51
N PHE A 117 -11.43 12.63 -46.21
CA PHE A 117 -11.31 13.87 -45.41
C PHE A 117 -12.57 14.76 -45.36
N VAL A 118 -13.42 14.50 -44.37
CA VAL A 118 -14.19 15.59 -43.75
C VAL A 118 -13.20 16.29 -42.81
N ALA A 119 -12.60 17.38 -43.28
CA ALA A 119 -11.83 18.26 -42.40
C ALA A 119 -12.82 18.94 -41.45
N GLN A 120 -12.63 18.74 -40.14
CA GLN A 120 -13.36 19.50 -39.13
C GLN A 120 -12.93 20.97 -39.28
N THR A 121 -13.89 21.88 -39.48
CA THR A 121 -13.61 23.32 -39.48
C THR A 121 -13.22 23.75 -38.07
N VAL A 122 -11.93 24.00 -37.85
CA VAL A 122 -11.43 24.59 -36.61
C VAL A 122 -11.81 26.07 -36.66
N SER A 123 -12.70 26.52 -35.77
CA SER A 123 -12.99 27.96 -35.53
C SER A 123 -11.70 28.76 -35.24
N GLU A 124 -11.69 30.09 -35.21
CA GLU A 124 -10.48 30.88 -34.91
C GLU A 124 -10.37 31.30 -33.43
N ASP A 125 -11.38 30.99 -32.61
CA ASP A 125 -11.50 31.46 -31.21
C ASP A 125 -10.87 30.53 -30.14
N TRP A 126 -10.01 29.56 -30.50
CA TRP A 126 -9.59 28.44 -29.60
C TRP A 126 -8.52 28.76 -28.55
N ALA A 127 -8.01 30.00 -28.51
CA ALA A 127 -6.79 30.29 -27.77
C ALA A 127 -6.97 30.39 -26.24
N GLU A 128 -8.19 30.54 -25.74
CA GLU A 128 -8.40 30.83 -24.32
C GLU A 128 -9.53 29.93 -23.76
N ILE A 129 -9.19 29.01 -22.83
CA ILE A 129 -10.11 28.36 -21.86
C ILE A 129 -10.78 27.01 -22.29
N HIS A 130 -10.08 26.03 -22.86
CA HIS A 130 -10.71 24.72 -23.20
C HIS A 130 -10.00 23.42 -22.74
N ALA A 131 -8.90 23.49 -21.98
CA ALA A 131 -8.18 22.26 -21.60
C ALA A 131 -8.98 21.33 -20.66
N THR A 132 -9.78 21.88 -19.73
CA THR A 132 -10.66 21.08 -18.85
C THR A 132 -11.97 20.69 -19.53
N SER A 133 -12.47 21.49 -20.48
CA SER A 133 -13.76 21.25 -21.10
C SER A 133 -13.77 20.03 -22.01
N LEU A 134 -12.65 19.65 -22.63
CA LEU A 134 -12.63 18.51 -23.55
C LEU A 134 -12.81 17.17 -22.82
N ARG A 135 -12.15 16.97 -21.67
CA ARG A 135 -12.29 15.75 -20.86
C ARG A 135 -13.73 15.61 -20.33
N GLU A 136 -14.29 16.70 -19.84
CA GLU A 136 -15.68 16.77 -19.38
C GLU A 136 -16.69 16.52 -20.50
N GLN A 137 -16.44 17.06 -21.71
CA GLN A 137 -17.26 16.81 -22.88
C GLN A 137 -17.23 15.35 -23.32
N ILE A 138 -16.05 14.71 -23.30
CA ILE A 138 -15.90 13.28 -23.61
C ILE A 138 -16.63 12.45 -22.56
N ASP A 139 -16.48 12.75 -21.27
CA ASP A 139 -17.17 12.02 -20.20
C ASP A 139 -18.69 12.15 -20.33
N ALA A 140 -19.20 13.35 -20.62
CA ALA A 140 -20.63 13.57 -20.86
C ALA A 140 -21.13 12.80 -22.09
N ALA A 141 -20.35 12.74 -23.18
CA ALA A 141 -20.69 11.97 -24.37
C ALA A 141 -20.65 10.46 -24.12
N MET A 142 -19.66 9.97 -23.35
CA MET A 142 -19.57 8.57 -22.92
C MET A 142 -20.78 8.16 -22.07
N ILE A 143 -21.21 9.01 -21.13
CA ILE A 143 -22.40 8.79 -20.30
C ILE A 143 -23.67 8.80 -21.15
N ALA A 144 -23.79 9.74 -22.10
CA ALA A 144 -24.94 9.81 -23.00
C ALA A 144 -25.02 8.62 -23.97
N ALA A 145 -23.88 8.08 -24.39
CA ALA A 145 -23.77 6.92 -25.28
C ALA A 145 -23.87 5.57 -24.55
N ALA A 146 -23.77 5.55 -23.21
CA ALA A 146 -23.95 4.33 -22.44
C ALA A 146 -25.37 3.78 -22.70
N PRO A 147 -25.53 2.48 -23.03
CA PRO A 147 -26.84 1.91 -23.30
C PRO A 147 -27.71 2.12 -22.06
N GLN A 148 -28.86 2.80 -22.25
CA GLN A 148 -29.89 2.85 -21.23
C GLN A 148 -30.33 1.40 -21.01
N LEU A 149 -29.93 0.80 -19.89
CA LEU A 149 -30.50 -0.45 -19.43
C LEU A 149 -31.99 -0.18 -19.26
N GLU A 150 -32.78 -0.54 -20.27
CA GLU A 150 -34.23 -0.58 -20.18
C GLU A 150 -34.55 -1.42 -18.93
N ARG A 151 -35.10 -0.76 -17.92
CA ARG A 151 -35.86 -1.46 -16.89
C ARG A 151 -36.99 -2.14 -17.61
N LYS A 152 -36.84 -3.42 -17.90
CA LYS A 152 -37.95 -4.31 -18.23
C LYS A 152 -38.67 -4.64 -16.92
N ASP A 153 -39.20 -3.59 -16.28
CA ASP A 153 -40.20 -3.73 -15.24
C ASP A 153 -41.49 -4.12 -15.95
N GLY A 154 -41.95 -5.34 -15.66
CA GLY A 154 -43.34 -5.77 -15.72
C GLY A 154 -44.09 -5.57 -17.02
N ASP A 155 -44.36 -6.69 -17.71
CA ASP A 155 -45.68 -6.86 -18.31
C ASP A 155 -46.22 -8.24 -17.95
N ALA A 156 -47.49 -8.21 -17.57
CA ALA A 156 -48.27 -9.23 -16.86
C ALA A 156 -48.63 -10.47 -17.69
#